data_AF-A0A1Y1V4J6-F1
#
_entry.id   AF-A0A1Y1V4J6-F1
#
_cell.length_a   1.000
_cell.length_b   1.000
_cell.length_c   1.000
_cell.angle_alpha   90.00
_cell.angle_beta   90.00
_cell.angle_gamma   90.00
#
_symmetry.space_group_name_H-M   'P 1'
#
loop_
_entity.id
_entity.type
_entity.pdbx_description
1 polymer ?
#
loop_
_entity_poly.entity_id
_entity_poly.type
_entity_poly.pdbx_seq_one_letter_code
_entity_poly.pdbx_strand_id
1 'polypeptide(L)'
;MFPDEAKVPYMSPWRSENFKLSEELSLWKHCYFKGWLENLHRFGEWPRPNSLILVGPSRSGKTEWARSLGQHMYFNNLLNLDDWDESADYIVLDDFSSDITKFLPSLKCFFGGQKEFTLTDK
;
A
#
# COMPACT_ATOMS: atom_id res chain seq x y z
N MET A 1 -6.68 26.31 6.84
CA MET A 1 -5.21 26.38 6.72
C MET A 1 -4.75 24.94 6.75
N PHE A 2 -4.28 24.41 5.63
CA PHE A 2 -3.62 23.11 5.63
C PHE A 2 -2.34 23.24 6.47
N PRO A 3 -1.92 22.18 7.17
CA PRO A 3 -0.67 22.26 7.94
C PRO A 3 0.49 22.56 6.97
N ASP A 4 1.26 23.61 7.25
CA ASP A 4 2.46 23.99 6.49
C ASP A 4 3.64 23.02 6.74
N GLU A 5 3.47 22.04 7.64
CA GLU A 5 4.48 21.07 8.02
C GLU A 5 4.33 19.76 7.26
N ALA A 6 5.46 19.27 6.72
CA ALA A 6 5.52 17.97 6.06
C ALA A 6 5.11 16.86 7.02
N LYS A 7 4.25 15.95 6.54
CA LYS A 7 3.78 14.78 7.29
C LYS A 7 4.98 13.91 7.69
N VAL A 8 5.13 13.67 9.00
CA VAL A 8 6.21 12.80 9.50
C VAL A 8 6.00 11.38 8.97
N PRO A 9 7.03 10.74 8.36
CA PRO A 9 6.91 9.38 7.87
C PRO A 9 6.50 8.41 8.97
N TYR A 10 5.60 7.47 8.65
CA TYR A 10 5.20 6.44 9.60
C TYR A 10 6.37 5.51 9.90
N MET A 11 6.69 5.35 11.19
CA MET A 11 7.60 4.32 11.67
C MET A 11 6.81 3.24 12.40
N SER A 12 6.78 2.04 11.82
CA SER A 12 6.15 0.90 12.47
C SER A 12 6.88 0.55 13.78
N PRO A 13 6.17 0.37 14.91
CA PRO A 13 6.77 -0.13 16.14
C PRO A 13 7.14 -1.62 16.05
N TRP A 14 6.67 -2.31 15.01
CA TRP A 14 6.89 -3.73 14.77
C TRP A 14 7.69 -3.95 13.49
N ARG A 15 8.62 -4.90 13.54
CA ARG A 15 9.24 -5.40 12.31
C ARG A 15 8.29 -6.35 11.61
N SER A 16 8.39 -6.43 10.29
CA SER A 16 7.55 -7.32 9.48
C SER A 16 7.70 -8.80 9.84
N GLU A 17 8.77 -9.19 10.52
CA GLU A 17 9.06 -10.52 11.06
C GLU A 17 8.31 -10.81 12.38
N ASN A 18 7.82 -9.79 13.09
CA ASN A 18 7.08 -9.98 14.33
C ASN A 18 5.64 -10.51 14.11
N PHE A 19 5.15 -10.47 12.88
CA PHE A 19 3.79 -10.88 12.54
C PHE A 19 3.74 -12.38 12.21
N LYS A 20 2.72 -13.05 12.74
CA LYS A 20 2.40 -14.44 12.36
C LYS A 20 1.57 -14.42 11.07
N LEU A 21 2.17 -14.86 9.98
CA LEU A 21 1.53 -14.91 8.67
C LEU A 21 1.12 -16.34 8.33
N SER A 22 0.10 -16.49 7.49
CA SER A 22 -0.16 -17.77 6.84
C SER A 22 1.03 -18.14 5.93
N GLU A 23 1.10 -19.41 5.54
CA GLU A 23 2.12 -19.87 4.59
C GLU A 23 2.03 -19.09 3.26
N GLU A 24 0.82 -18.96 2.71
CA GLU A 24 0.56 -18.20 1.49
C GLU A 24 1.06 -16.76 1.58
N LEU A 25 0.74 -16.07 2.67
CA LEU A 25 1.12 -14.66 2.84
C LEU A 25 2.63 -14.51 3.08
N SER A 26 3.24 -15.49 3.75
CA SER A 26 4.70 -15.57 3.92
C SER A 26 5.38 -15.75 2.57
N LEU A 27 4.89 -16.68 1.73
CA LEU A 27 5.40 -16.91 0.38
C LEU A 27 5.24 -15.67 -0.49
N TRP A 28 4.07 -15.01 -0.45
CA TRP A 28 3.87 -13.75 -1.16
C TRP A 28 4.88 -12.68 -0.72
N LYS A 29 5.07 -12.48 0.58
CA LYS A 29 6.04 -11.52 1.13
C LYS A 29 7.46 -11.82 0.65
N HIS A 30 7.90 -13.07 0.78
CA HIS A 30 9.30 -13.44 0.57
C HIS A 30 9.65 -13.67 -0.90
N CYS A 31 8.80 -14.37 -1.65
CA CYS A 31 9.08 -14.77 -3.03
C CYS A 31 8.67 -13.69 -4.03
N TYR A 32 7.60 -12.94 -3.76
CA TYR A 32 7.11 -11.91 -4.68
C TYR A 32 7.53 -10.51 -4.24
N PHE A 33 7.05 -10.05 -3.09
CA PHE A 33 7.15 -8.64 -2.71
C PHE A 33 8.61 -8.17 -2.55
N LYS A 34 9.46 -8.95 -1.87
CA LYS A 34 10.89 -8.61 -1.71
C LYS A 34 11.62 -8.54 -3.05
N GLY A 35 11.47 -9.55 -3.90
CA GLY A 35 12.11 -9.55 -5.22
C GLY A 35 11.61 -8.43 -6.13
N TRP A 36 10.31 -8.11 -6.05
CA TRP A 36 9.73 -6.97 -6.76
C TRP A 36 10.35 -5.64 -6.30
N LEU A 37 10.46 -5.43 -4.98
CA LEU A 37 11.04 -4.23 -4.38
C LEU A 37 12.54 -4.09 -4.71
N GLU A 38 13.29 -5.19 -4.62
CA GLU A 38 14.71 -5.22 -4.97
C GLU A 38 14.94 -4.83 -6.45
N ASN A 39 14.09 -5.31 -7.36
CA ASN A 39 14.16 -4.92 -8.77
C ASN A 39 13.85 -3.44 -8.99
N LEU A 40 12.83 -2.93 -8.31
CA LEU A 40 12.47 -1.50 -8.35
C LEU A 40 13.65 -0.64 -7.91
N HIS A 41 14.26 -0.94 -6.76
CA HIS A 41 15.38 -0.16 -6.21
C HIS A 41 16.66 -0.29 -7.02
N ARG A 42 16.94 -1.49 -7.57
CA ARG A 42 18.22 -1.75 -8.25
C ARG A 42 18.25 -1.28 -9.69
N PHE A 43 17.13 -1.43 -10.39
CA PHE A 43 17.09 -1.21 -11.84
C PHE A 43 16.19 -0.04 -12.25
N GLY A 44 15.41 0.53 -11.32
CA GLY A 44 14.38 1.51 -11.67
C GLY A 44 13.30 0.91 -12.59
N GLU A 45 13.26 -0.42 -12.72
CA GLU A 45 12.25 -1.11 -13.51
C GLU A 45 11.04 -1.36 -12.64
N TRP A 46 9.87 -1.05 -13.20
CA TRP A 46 8.59 -1.32 -12.56
C TRP A 46 7.94 -2.54 -13.24
N PRO A 47 8.38 -3.79 -12.95
CA PRO A 47 7.64 -4.96 -13.40
C PRO A 47 6.23 -4.84 -12.84
N ARG A 48 5.23 -5.22 -13.66
CA ARG A 48 3.83 -5.02 -13.32
C ARG A 48 3.53 -5.55 -11.91
N PRO A 49 3.12 -4.67 -10.97
CA PRO A 49 2.93 -5.08 -9.58
C PRO A 49 1.64 -5.89 -9.44
N ASN A 50 1.64 -6.80 -8.49
CA ASN A 50 0.47 -7.51 -8.02
C ASN A 50 -0.11 -6.72 -6.85
N SER A 51 -1.41 -6.53 -6.89
CA SER A 51 -2.14 -6.04 -5.74
C SER A 51 -2.42 -7.17 -4.75
N LEU A 52 -2.30 -6.86 -3.46
CA LEU A 52 -2.65 -7.77 -2.38
C LEU A 52 -3.90 -7.24 -1.67
N ILE A 53 -4.95 -8.05 -1.62
CA ILE A 53 -6.17 -7.75 -0.87
C ILE A 53 -6.18 -8.63 0.37
N LEU A 54 -6.09 -8.01 1.55
CA LEU A 54 -6.14 -8.70 2.83
C LEU A 54 -7.54 -8.62 3.43
N VAL A 55 -8.24 -9.75 3.44
CA VAL A 55 -9.57 -9.87 4.05
C VAL A 55 -9.46 -10.68 5.34
N GLY A 56 -10.04 -10.15 6.42
CA GLY A 56 -10.11 -10.87 7.69
C GLY A 56 -10.70 -10.02 8.81
N PRO A 57 -10.97 -10.62 9.98
CA PRO A 57 -11.61 -9.96 11.11
C PRO A 57 -10.93 -8.66 11.54
N SER A 58 -11.67 -7.75 12.16
CA SER A 58 -11.08 -6.55 12.77
C SER A 58 -10.01 -6.93 13.80
N ARG A 59 -9.00 -6.06 13.97
CA ARG A 59 -7.89 -6.23 14.93
C ARG A 59 -7.02 -7.48 14.72
N SER A 60 -6.97 -8.02 13.50
CA SER A 60 -6.07 -9.12 13.15
C SER A 60 -4.65 -8.70 12.76
N GLY A 61 -4.32 -7.39 12.84
CA GLY A 61 -2.99 -6.88 12.51
C GLY A 61 -2.71 -6.63 11.01
N LYS A 62 -3.72 -6.72 10.14
CA LYS A 62 -3.58 -6.50 8.68
C LYS A 62 -2.94 -5.15 8.35
N THR A 63 -3.51 -4.07 8.87
CA THR A 63 -3.03 -2.70 8.66
C THR A 63 -1.60 -2.54 9.15
N GLU A 64 -1.32 -2.93 10.39
CA GLU A 64 0.02 -2.84 10.98
C GLU A 64 1.05 -3.65 10.22
N TRP A 65 0.67 -4.86 9.78
CA TRP A 65 1.55 -5.70 8.98
C TRP A 65 1.87 -5.05 7.63
N ALA A 66 0.85 -4.60 6.89
CA ALA A 66 1.04 -3.95 5.60
C ALA A 66 1.95 -2.73 5.70
N ARG A 67 1.75 -1.89 6.73
CA ARG A 67 2.57 -0.70 7.00
C ARG A 67 3.96 -1.00 7.55
N SER A 68 4.25 -2.26 7.91
CA SER A 68 5.57 -2.69 8.40
C SER A 68 6.51 -3.16 7.28
N LEU A 69 6.05 -3.26 6.03
CA LEU A 69 6.81 -3.89 4.94
C LEU A 69 7.90 -3.00 4.34
N GLY A 70 7.84 -1.68 4.56
CA GLY A 70 8.75 -0.70 3.95
C GLY A 70 8.12 0.68 3.84
N GLN A 71 8.74 1.57 3.06
CA GLN A 71 8.26 2.93 2.83
C GLN A 71 6.97 2.92 2.00
N HIS A 72 5.92 3.59 2.47
CA HIS A 72 4.62 3.54 1.84
C HIS A 72 3.80 4.80 2.07
N MET A 73 2.88 5.06 1.14
CA MET A 73 1.74 5.94 1.39
C MET A 73 0.64 5.17 2.11
N TYR A 74 -0.05 5.81 3.05
CA TYR A 74 -1.16 5.23 3.78
C TYR A 74 -2.41 6.09 3.60
N PHE A 75 -3.46 5.46 3.09
CA PHE A 75 -4.78 6.07 2.92
C PHE A 75 -5.82 5.22 3.64
N ASN A 76 -6.49 5.85 4.61
CA ASN A 76 -7.58 5.24 5.35
C ASN A 76 -8.90 5.83 4.83
N ASN A 77 -9.71 5.00 4.16
CA ASN A 77 -11.02 5.32 3.59
C ASN A 77 -11.02 6.35 2.43
N LEU A 78 -10.25 7.44 2.54
CA LEU A 78 -10.13 8.50 1.53
C LEU A 78 -8.69 8.65 1.04
N LEU A 79 -8.55 8.94 -0.25
CA LEU A 79 -7.29 9.31 -0.88
C LEU A 79 -7.11 10.82 -0.76
N ASN A 80 -5.98 11.26 -0.21
CA ASN A 80 -5.60 12.67 -0.17
C ASN A 80 -4.34 12.83 -1.02
N LEU A 81 -4.45 13.44 -2.20
CA LEU A 81 -3.30 13.59 -3.11
C LEU A 81 -2.29 14.63 -2.60
N ASP A 82 -2.69 15.53 -1.71
CA ASP A 82 -1.76 16.46 -1.07
C ASP A 82 -0.72 15.74 -0.19
N ASP A 83 -1.01 14.51 0.25
CA ASP A 83 -0.10 13.66 1.02
C ASP A 83 0.83 12.78 0.15
N TRP A 84 0.96 13.09 -1.15
CA TRP A 84 1.74 12.28 -2.07
C TRP A 84 3.24 12.26 -1.71
N ASP A 85 3.80 11.06 -1.60
CA ASP A 85 5.23 10.82 -1.34
C ASP A 85 5.84 10.06 -2.52
N GLU A 86 6.66 10.75 -3.33
CA GLU A 86 7.38 10.15 -4.46
C GLU A 86 8.42 9.12 -4.04
N SER A 87 8.83 9.11 -2.77
CA SER A 87 9.76 8.12 -2.22
C SER A 87 9.07 6.88 -1.67
N ALA A 88 7.74 6.80 -1.71
CA ALA A 88 7.00 5.62 -1.32
C ALA A 88 7.12 4.48 -2.34
N ASP A 89 7.41 3.27 -1.85
CA ASP A 89 7.55 2.08 -2.68
C ASP A 89 6.20 1.45 -3.07
N TYR A 90 5.21 1.58 -2.19
CA TYR A 90 3.88 1.02 -2.36
C TYR A 90 2.81 1.85 -1.63
N ILE A 91 1.56 1.54 -1.90
CA ILE A 91 0.41 2.20 -1.29
C ILE A 91 -0.36 1.20 -0.43
N VAL A 92 -0.63 1.57 0.81
CA VAL A 92 -1.56 0.87 1.70
C VAL A 92 -2.89 1.60 1.67
N LEU A 93 -3.85 0.92 1.06
CA LEU A 93 -5.25 1.31 0.99
C LEU A 93 -6.00 0.54 2.08
N ASP A 94 -6.55 1.22 3.08
CA ASP A 94 -7.14 0.61 4.28
C ASP A 94 -8.58 1.08 4.55
N ASP A 95 -9.33 0.23 5.25
CA ASP A 95 -10.68 0.50 5.76
C ASP A 95 -11.70 1.03 4.74
N PHE A 96 -11.66 0.54 3.49
CA PHE A 96 -12.76 0.83 2.55
C PHE A 96 -14.03 0.15 3.03
N SER A 97 -15.13 0.88 2.90
CA SER A 97 -16.46 0.29 3.07
C SER A 97 -16.66 -0.91 2.13
N SER A 98 -17.64 -1.77 2.46
CA SER A 98 -18.01 -2.93 1.66
C SER A 98 -18.35 -2.60 0.19
N ASP A 99 -18.65 -1.33 -0.11
CA ASP A 99 -18.83 -0.84 -1.47
C ASP A 99 -17.60 -0.07 -1.96
N ILE A 100 -16.47 -0.79 -2.10
CA ILE A 100 -15.20 -0.25 -2.60
C ILE A 100 -15.35 0.44 -3.97
N THR A 101 -16.37 0.07 -4.76
CA THR A 101 -16.64 0.66 -6.08
C THR A 101 -17.13 2.10 -6.02
N LYS A 102 -17.72 2.53 -4.90
CA LYS A 102 -18.13 3.92 -4.68
C LYS A 102 -16.95 4.84 -4.35
N PHE A 103 -15.89 4.30 -3.76
CA PHE A 103 -14.75 5.07 -3.26
C PHE A 103 -13.56 5.06 -4.22
N LEU A 104 -13.41 3.98 -5.00
CA LEU A 104 -12.37 3.85 -6.01
C LEU A 104 -13.02 3.76 -7.40
N PRO A 105 -13.38 4.91 -8.03
CA PRO A 105 -13.79 4.91 -9.41
C PRO A 105 -12.68 4.28 -10.25
N SER A 106 -13.03 3.29 -11.08
CA SER A 106 -12.08 2.51 -11.87
C SER A 106 -11.09 1.71 -11.02
N LEU A 107 -11.57 0.68 -10.31
CA LEU A 107 -10.76 -0.29 -9.54
C LEU A 107 -9.48 -0.78 -10.26
N LYS A 108 -9.51 -0.88 -11.59
CA LYS A 108 -8.35 -1.28 -12.40
C LYS A 108 -7.17 -0.31 -12.29
N CYS A 109 -7.41 0.97 -12.02
CA CYS A 109 -6.35 1.96 -11.82
C CYS A 109 -5.52 1.63 -10.57
N PHE A 110 -6.20 1.28 -9.46
CA PHE A 110 -5.54 0.95 -8.20
C PHE A 110 -5.03 -0.49 -8.16
N PHE A 111 -5.84 -1.45 -8.60
CA PHE A 111 -5.54 -2.87 -8.42
C PHE A 111 -4.96 -3.57 -9.66
N GLY A 112 -4.98 -2.90 -10.81
CA GLY A 112 -4.62 -3.50 -12.10
C GLY A 112 -3.15 -3.38 -12.47
N GLY A 113 -2.33 -2.66 -11.68
CA GLY A 113 -0.93 -2.39 -12.02
C GLY A 113 -0.81 -1.65 -13.36
N GLN A 114 -1.65 -0.63 -13.58
CA GLN A 114 -1.57 0.20 -14.78
C GLN A 114 -0.31 1.06 -14.72
N LYS A 115 0.37 1.26 -15.87
CA LYS A 115 1.54 2.14 -15.96
C LYS A 115 1.19 3.60 -15.79
N GLU A 116 -0.03 3.96 -16.18
CA GLU A 116 -0.53 5.33 -16.17
C GLU A 116 -2.02 5.31 -15.86
N PHE A 117 -2.45 6.23 -15.02
CA PHE A 117 -3.86 6.55 -14.80
C PHE A 117 -3.94 7.98 -14.24
N THR A 118 -5.10 8.61 -14.40
CA THR A 118 -5.33 9.99 -13.96
C THR A 118 -6.25 10.00 -12.74
N LEU A 119 -5.85 10.75 -11.72
CA LEU A 119 -6.69 11.10 -10.58
C LEU A 119 -6.92 12.61 -10.63
N THR A 120 -8.16 13.03 -10.41
CA THR A 120 -8.52 14.45 -10.34
C THR A 120 -9.21 14.70 -9.02
N ASP A 121 -8.75 15.68 -8.25
CA ASP A 121 -9.54 16.22 -7.15
C ASP A 121 -10.77 16.91 -7.75
N LYS A 122 -11.94 16.62 -7.17
CA LYS A 122 -13.19 17.30 -7.51
C LYS A 122 -13.42 18.47 -6.57
#